data_AF-A0A2V8MMT9-F1
#
_entry.id   AF-A0A2V8MMT9-F1
#
_cell.length_a   1.000
_cell.length_b   1.000
_cell.length_c   1.000
_cell.angle_alpha   90.00
_cell.angle_beta   90.00
_cell.angle_gamma   90.00
#
_symmetry.space_group_name_H-M   'P 1'
#
loop_
_entity.id
_entity.type
_entity.pdbx_description
1 polymer ?
#
loop_
_entity_poly.entity_id
_entity_poly.type
_entity_poly.pdbx_seq_one_letter_code
_entity_poly.pdbx_strand_id
1 'polypeptide(L)'
;MALPDTTSASVGAVLPDYKVTDLPLGGRNVIDLVGTMSGVQRGGRDNTFAIFAGNRSSGVTTTRDGVSVNDTRHNDVGAMAVTYTSPDLVEEVRVIASPADAELGRGTAQVQMATRAGTNQFRGSLFWTNRNSALDASNWFNNFSRIDKDYSNRNQFGGRLGGPIIKNKTFFFFLYDGQRFATRDTVVGNVLTPQARQGIFRYFPGVQSGNAVSNNPTVDLAGNPVTPRGASGPLSSFSVFGRDPLRPGFDTSGWVQLALSRMPMPNDYTVGDGLNTAGIRWTRHRRDIDNNQGTSPNTNRDNFNLRLDHNFNSNNKLFFTGTREWDISDLQIAPWPGGYGGYFRRRPSILTASLVSTLSPRIVNEFRFGQRRQVLIALSGFERPDRRGPEAFSLLPRNNKIPYVPKTVEFTENFIFGGFNGTRGNDAPRWSHHAFKVGGELGITKALGYTNQ
;
A
#
# COMPACT_ATOMS: atom_id res chain seq x y z
N MET A 1 -9.36 20.48 33.99
CA MET A 1 -9.11 19.45 35.02
C MET A 1 -10.20 18.41 34.85
N ALA A 2 -9.92 17.32 34.12
CA ALA A 2 -10.89 16.24 33.92
C ALA A 2 -10.67 15.22 35.05
N LEU A 3 -11.74 14.89 35.77
CA LEU A 3 -11.72 13.89 36.83
C LEU A 3 -11.43 12.51 36.21
N PRO A 4 -10.54 11.68 36.80
CA PRO A 4 -10.35 10.31 36.38
C PRO A 4 -11.63 9.54 36.69
N ASP A 5 -12.12 8.77 35.73
CA ASP A 5 -13.23 7.85 35.92
C ASP A 5 -12.72 6.63 36.72
N THR A 6 -13.00 6.60 38.03
CA THR A 6 -12.44 5.62 38.98
C THR A 6 -13.20 4.29 39.02
N THR A 7 -14.08 4.01 38.06
CA THR A 7 -14.97 2.82 38.09
C THR A 7 -14.76 1.83 36.94
N SER A 8 -13.95 2.13 35.93
CA SER A 8 -13.67 1.21 34.82
C SER A 8 -12.35 0.46 35.04
N ALA A 9 -12.37 -0.87 34.98
CA ALA A 9 -11.19 -1.73 35.04
C ALA A 9 -10.36 -1.74 33.73
N SER A 10 -10.62 -0.81 32.82
CA SER A 10 -9.96 -0.75 31.52
C SER A 10 -8.58 -0.07 31.59
N VAL A 11 -7.57 -0.70 30.99
CA VAL A 11 -6.25 -0.10 30.80
C VAL A 11 -6.24 0.63 29.47
N GLY A 12 -6.08 1.95 29.48
CA GLY A 12 -6.08 2.76 28.28
C GLY A 12 -5.31 4.08 28.42
N ALA A 13 -4.94 4.66 27.28
CA ALA A 13 -4.28 5.95 27.17
C ALA A 13 -5.10 6.90 26.28
N VAL A 14 -5.27 8.13 26.74
CA VAL A 14 -5.85 9.23 25.95
C VAL A 14 -4.71 10.10 25.45
N LEU A 15 -4.62 10.27 24.13
CA LEU A 15 -3.71 11.18 23.47
C LEU A 15 -4.47 12.47 23.11
N PRO A 16 -4.33 13.54 23.90
CA PRO A 16 -4.93 14.83 23.57
C PRO A 16 -4.25 15.45 22.35
N ASP A 17 -4.99 16.30 21.64
CA ASP A 17 -4.60 17.01 20.41
C ASP A 17 -3.12 17.45 20.32
N TYR A 18 -2.63 18.17 21.33
CA TYR A 18 -1.26 18.70 21.33
C TYR A 18 -0.20 17.58 21.23
N LYS A 19 -0.41 16.42 21.87
CA LYS A 19 0.52 15.28 21.73
C LYS A 19 0.45 14.63 20.35
N VAL A 20 -0.72 14.65 19.72
CA VAL A 20 -0.92 14.05 18.38
C VAL A 20 -0.22 14.87 17.31
N THR A 21 -0.13 16.19 17.50
CA THR A 21 0.49 17.13 16.56
C THR A 21 1.98 17.38 16.83
N ASP A 22 2.41 17.37 18.10
CA ASP A 22 3.80 17.66 18.49
C ASP A 22 4.74 16.46 18.39
N LEU A 23 4.22 15.23 18.40
CA LEU A 23 5.06 14.04 18.27
C LEU A 23 5.57 13.90 16.83
N PRO A 24 6.88 13.64 16.62
CA PRO A 24 7.44 13.49 15.29
C PRO A 24 6.89 12.23 14.62
N LEU A 25 5.88 12.41 13.77
CA LEU A 25 5.28 11.36 12.98
C LEU A 25 5.89 11.33 11.60
N GLY A 26 6.72 10.31 11.32
CA GLY A 26 7.39 10.14 10.04
C GLY A 26 6.43 10.24 8.85
N GLY A 27 5.28 9.54 8.89
CA GLY A 27 4.24 9.58 7.85
C GLY A 27 3.02 10.47 8.18
N ARG A 28 3.10 11.28 9.26
CA ARG A 28 1.95 12.03 9.83
C ARG A 28 0.67 11.21 9.99
N ASN A 29 0.75 9.90 10.21
CA ASN A 29 -0.45 9.07 10.43
C ASN A 29 -0.67 8.92 11.94
N VAL A 30 -1.84 9.33 12.43
CA VAL A 30 -2.16 9.22 13.87
C VAL A 30 -2.17 7.77 14.35
N ILE A 31 -2.52 6.84 13.46
CA ILE A 31 -2.48 5.40 13.77
C ILE A 31 -1.06 4.97 14.17
N ASP A 32 -0.02 5.63 13.68
CA ASP A 32 1.35 5.27 14.06
C ASP A 32 1.64 5.47 15.56
N LEU A 33 0.95 6.41 16.22
CA LEU A 33 1.06 6.65 17.66
C LEU A 33 0.55 5.47 18.49
N VAL A 34 -0.42 4.71 17.98
CA VAL A 34 -0.91 3.50 18.65
C VAL A 34 0.23 2.51 18.89
N GLY A 35 1.20 2.45 17.96
CA GLY A 35 2.37 1.57 18.07
C GLY A 35 3.43 2.04 19.05
N THR A 36 3.33 3.26 19.57
CA THR A 36 4.24 3.79 20.61
C THR A 36 3.70 3.55 22.02
N MET A 37 2.48 3.05 22.14
CA MET A 37 1.86 2.79 23.44
C MET A 37 2.40 1.51 24.07
N SER A 38 2.48 1.52 25.41
CA SER A 38 2.86 0.34 26.18
C SER A 38 1.91 -0.84 25.89
N GLY A 39 2.47 -2.03 25.73
CA GLY A 39 1.72 -3.25 25.43
C GLY A 39 1.34 -3.42 23.96
N VAL A 40 1.69 -2.49 23.06
CA VAL A 40 1.49 -2.65 21.61
C VAL A 40 2.82 -3.05 20.95
N GLN A 41 2.81 -4.15 20.19
CA GLN A 41 3.98 -4.60 19.44
C GLN A 41 3.67 -4.61 17.94
N ARG A 42 4.56 -4.02 17.14
CA ARG A 42 4.52 -4.12 15.67
C ARG A 42 5.22 -5.40 15.20
N GLY A 43 4.66 -6.04 14.18
CA GLY A 43 5.20 -7.23 13.53
C GLY A 43 6.24 -6.88 12.46
N GLY A 44 7.10 -7.85 12.13
CA GLY A 44 8.18 -7.69 11.16
C GLY A 44 7.76 -7.64 9.68
N ARG A 45 6.55 -8.12 9.33
CA ARG A 45 5.99 -7.94 7.97
C ARG A 45 5.24 -6.62 7.90
N ASP A 46 5.67 -5.74 6.98
CA ASP A 46 4.99 -4.49 6.61
C ASP A 46 4.68 -3.52 7.77
N ASN A 47 5.39 -3.64 8.91
CA ASN A 47 5.23 -2.78 10.07
C ASN A 47 3.78 -2.73 10.63
N THR A 48 3.02 -3.81 10.45
CA THR A 48 1.64 -3.95 10.94
C THR A 48 1.59 -4.17 12.45
N PHE A 49 0.46 -3.93 13.09
CA PHE A 49 0.30 -4.25 14.51
C PHE A 49 0.11 -5.76 14.69
N ALA A 50 0.96 -6.38 15.52
CA ALA A 50 0.96 -7.83 15.72
C ALA A 50 0.34 -8.23 17.07
N ILE A 51 0.62 -7.48 18.14
CA ILE A 51 0.21 -7.86 19.50
C ILE A 51 -0.31 -6.63 20.26
N PHE A 52 -1.40 -6.80 20.99
CA PHE A 52 -1.96 -5.82 21.93
C PHE A 52 -2.14 -6.47 23.29
N ALA A 53 -1.41 -6.03 24.30
CA ALA A 53 -1.43 -6.56 25.66
C ALA A 53 -1.33 -8.10 25.72
N GLY A 54 -0.46 -8.69 24.90
CA GLY A 54 -0.28 -10.16 24.79
C GLY A 54 -1.31 -10.89 23.92
N ASN A 55 -2.34 -10.19 23.41
CA ASN A 55 -3.38 -10.77 22.55
C ASN A 55 -3.12 -10.53 21.06
N ARG A 56 -3.72 -11.38 20.21
CA ARG A 56 -3.64 -11.25 18.74
C ARG A 56 -4.25 -9.92 18.28
N SER A 57 -3.61 -9.28 17.31
CA SER A 57 -4.08 -8.03 16.70
C SER A 57 -5.43 -8.16 15.97
N SER A 58 -5.85 -9.37 15.61
CA SER A 58 -7.10 -9.61 14.91
C SER A 58 -8.38 -9.27 15.68
N GLY A 59 -8.28 -9.15 17.00
CA GLY A 59 -9.38 -8.68 17.85
C GLY A 59 -9.44 -7.16 18.00
N VAL A 60 -8.59 -6.38 17.33
CA VAL A 60 -8.54 -4.92 17.54
C VAL A 60 -9.54 -4.18 16.68
N THR A 61 -10.39 -3.40 17.34
CA THR A 61 -11.38 -2.55 16.66
C THR A 61 -10.93 -1.10 16.65
N THR A 62 -10.87 -0.49 15.47
CA THR A 62 -10.57 0.93 15.30
C THR A 62 -11.81 1.64 14.82
N THR A 63 -12.28 2.64 15.56
CA THR A 63 -13.44 3.45 15.23
C THR A 63 -13.05 4.91 15.03
N ARG A 64 -13.75 5.59 14.13
CA ARG A 64 -13.73 7.03 13.99
C ARG A 64 -15.16 7.55 14.06
N ASP A 65 -15.40 8.49 14.95
CA ASP A 65 -16.74 9.00 15.24
C ASP A 65 -17.72 7.83 15.46
N GLY A 66 -17.35 6.87 16.32
CA GLY A 66 -18.20 5.72 16.68
C GLY A 66 -18.42 4.66 15.60
N VAL A 67 -17.89 4.82 14.39
CA VAL A 67 -18.02 3.85 13.29
C VAL A 67 -16.70 3.12 13.05
N SER A 68 -16.73 1.79 12.88
CA SER A 68 -15.52 1.01 12.60
C SER A 68 -14.89 1.39 11.25
N VAL A 69 -13.62 1.79 11.30
CA VAL A 69 -12.80 2.15 10.15
C VAL A 69 -11.70 1.12 9.85
N ASN A 70 -11.68 -0.02 10.56
CA ASN A 70 -10.70 -1.09 10.32
C ASN A 70 -10.62 -1.48 8.84
N ASP A 71 -9.42 -1.76 8.36
CA ASP A 71 -9.29 -2.48 7.09
C ASP A 71 -9.67 -3.96 7.31
N THR A 72 -10.85 -4.36 6.84
CA THR A 72 -11.36 -5.74 6.98
C THR A 72 -10.89 -6.66 5.85
N ARG A 73 -9.98 -6.23 4.98
CA ARG A 73 -9.46 -7.09 3.92
C ARG A 73 -8.66 -8.25 4.51
N HIS A 74 -8.00 -8.04 5.65
CA HIS A 74 -7.22 -9.05 6.34
C HIS A 74 -7.46 -8.95 7.83
N ASN A 75 -7.83 -10.06 8.46
CA ASN A 75 -8.14 -10.08 9.88
C ASN A 75 -6.91 -9.81 10.77
N ASP A 76 -5.69 -9.70 10.25
CA ASP A 76 -4.46 -9.62 11.08
C ASP A 76 -3.75 -8.25 11.04
N VAL A 77 -4.40 -7.20 10.53
CA VAL A 77 -3.78 -5.85 10.41
C VAL A 77 -3.98 -4.95 11.64
N GLY A 78 -4.69 -5.42 12.66
CA GLY A 78 -4.85 -4.73 13.94
C GLY A 78 -5.55 -3.38 13.83
N ALA A 79 -4.94 -2.34 14.41
CA ALA A 79 -5.51 -0.99 14.49
C ALA A 79 -5.49 -0.18 13.17
N MET A 80 -5.17 -0.81 12.04
CA MET A 80 -5.09 -0.13 10.75
C MET A 80 -6.47 0.35 10.28
N ALA A 81 -6.52 1.61 9.82
CA ALA A 81 -7.71 2.20 9.23
C ALA A 81 -7.68 2.14 7.69
N VAL A 82 -8.86 2.02 7.07
CA VAL A 82 -8.99 1.94 5.60
C VAL A 82 -8.65 3.24 4.87
N THR A 83 -8.67 4.36 5.57
CA THR A 83 -8.24 5.68 5.08
C THR A 83 -7.08 6.16 5.92
N TYR A 84 -6.22 6.98 5.33
CA TYR A 84 -5.26 7.76 6.09
C TYR A 84 -5.94 8.66 7.13
N THR A 85 -5.33 8.77 8.31
CA THR A 85 -5.79 9.62 9.41
C THR A 85 -4.71 10.65 9.73
N SER A 86 -4.91 11.88 9.25
CA SER A 86 -4.03 13.01 9.52
C SER A 86 -4.17 13.49 10.98
N PRO A 87 -3.10 13.95 11.66
CA PRO A 87 -3.20 14.59 12.98
C PRO A 87 -4.04 15.88 12.94
N ASP A 88 -4.13 16.52 11.77
CA ASP A 88 -4.99 17.67 11.56
C ASP A 88 -6.48 17.31 11.49
N LEU A 89 -6.84 16.04 11.28
CA LEU A 89 -8.23 15.57 11.22
C LEU A 89 -8.83 15.32 12.60
N VAL A 90 -8.00 14.80 13.51
CA VAL A 90 -8.45 14.20 14.77
C VAL A 90 -8.21 15.16 15.92
N GLU A 91 -9.19 15.26 16.81
CA GLU A 91 -9.09 16.05 18.04
C GLU A 91 -8.57 15.20 19.20
N GLU A 92 -8.99 13.94 19.26
CA GLU A 92 -8.65 13.01 20.33
C GLU A 92 -8.49 11.59 19.79
N VAL A 93 -7.47 10.89 20.31
CA VAL A 93 -7.32 9.45 20.15
C VAL A 93 -7.30 8.77 21.51
N ARG A 94 -8.21 7.82 21.70
CA ARG A 94 -8.28 6.97 22.87
C ARG A 94 -7.95 5.54 22.47
N VAL A 95 -7.00 4.93 23.17
CA VAL A 95 -6.65 3.52 22.97
C VAL A 95 -6.92 2.77 24.25
N ILE A 96 -7.65 1.66 24.12
CA ILE A 96 -8.08 0.78 25.19
C ILE A 96 -7.46 -0.58 24.89
N ALA A 97 -6.40 -0.94 25.61
CA ALA A 97 -5.60 -2.13 25.30
C ALA A 97 -6.23 -3.44 25.83
N SER A 98 -7.23 -3.33 26.71
CA SER A 98 -8.05 -4.43 27.21
C SER A 98 -9.43 -3.89 27.62
N PRO A 99 -10.44 -3.96 26.74
CA PRO A 99 -11.77 -3.45 27.06
C PRO A 99 -12.47 -4.39 28.05
N ALA A 100 -12.75 -3.88 29.26
CA ALA A 100 -13.54 -4.60 30.25
C ALA A 100 -15.07 -4.39 30.07
N ASP A 101 -15.45 -3.30 29.41
CA ASP A 101 -16.84 -2.87 29.27
C ASP A 101 -17.50 -3.42 27.99
N ALA A 102 -18.71 -3.99 28.12
CA ALA A 102 -19.43 -4.62 27.02
C ALA A 102 -19.87 -3.64 25.90
N GLU A 103 -19.95 -2.33 26.21
CA GLU A 103 -20.30 -1.26 25.26
C GLU A 103 -19.25 -1.05 24.17
N LEU A 104 -18.00 -1.47 24.41
CA LEU A 104 -16.87 -1.29 23.51
C LEU A 104 -16.79 -2.39 22.43
N GLY A 105 -17.68 -3.39 22.49
CA GLY A 105 -17.70 -4.54 21.61
C GLY A 105 -16.72 -5.65 22.04
N ARG A 106 -16.93 -6.87 21.51
CA ARG A 106 -16.02 -8.01 21.78
C ARG A 106 -14.75 -7.86 20.94
N GLY A 107 -13.63 -7.56 21.58
CA GLY A 107 -12.32 -7.39 20.93
C GLY A 107 -11.18 -7.41 21.95
N THR A 108 -9.95 -7.60 21.47
CA THR A 108 -8.74 -7.65 22.31
C THR A 108 -8.22 -6.25 22.67
N ALA A 109 -8.48 -5.25 21.82
CA ALA A 109 -8.23 -3.83 22.08
C ALA A 109 -9.17 -2.96 21.23
N GLN A 110 -9.29 -1.68 21.59
CA GLN A 110 -10.04 -0.69 20.83
C GLN A 110 -9.25 0.62 20.66
N VAL A 111 -9.27 1.17 19.46
CA VAL A 111 -8.78 2.52 19.14
C VAL A 111 -9.98 3.35 18.74
N GLN A 112 -10.20 4.47 19.40
CA GLN A 112 -11.29 5.40 19.11
C GLN A 112 -10.71 6.75 18.72
N MET A 113 -11.23 7.32 17.64
CA MET A 113 -10.82 8.63 17.13
C MET A 113 -12.03 9.54 17.00
N ALA A 114 -11.88 10.80 17.39
CA ALA A 114 -12.89 11.84 17.23
C ALA A 114 -12.43 12.89 16.20
N THR A 115 -13.23 13.12 15.17
CA THR A 115 -12.94 14.13 14.14
C THR A 115 -13.17 15.53 14.71
N ARG A 116 -12.28 16.48 14.44
CA ARG A 116 -12.43 17.89 14.86
C ARG A 116 -13.72 18.51 14.34
N ALA A 117 -14.40 19.29 15.18
CA ALA A 117 -15.59 20.05 14.83
C ALA A 117 -15.27 21.52 14.49
N GLY A 118 -16.20 22.18 13.78
CA GLY A 118 -16.17 23.62 13.58
C GLY A 118 -16.58 24.39 14.84
N THR A 119 -16.24 25.68 14.91
CA THR A 119 -16.59 26.54 16.06
C THR A 119 -17.26 27.83 15.58
N ASN A 120 -17.69 28.69 16.50
CA ASN A 120 -18.21 30.03 16.18
C ASN A 120 -17.17 31.00 15.60
N GLN A 121 -15.89 30.61 15.59
CA GLN A 121 -14.81 31.38 15.02
C GLN A 121 -14.23 30.60 13.84
N PHE A 122 -13.87 31.32 12.78
CA PHE A 122 -13.07 30.74 11.71
C PHE A 122 -11.68 30.42 12.25
N ARG A 123 -11.27 29.16 12.12
CA ARG A 123 -9.95 28.66 12.47
C ARG A 123 -9.44 27.81 11.34
N GLY A 124 -8.20 28.01 10.95
CA GLY A 124 -7.56 27.21 9.93
C GLY A 124 -6.05 27.17 10.11
N SER A 125 -5.43 26.24 9.41
CA SER A 125 -3.97 26.13 9.33
C SER A 125 -3.60 25.52 8.00
N LEU A 126 -2.41 25.89 7.51
CA LEU A 126 -1.74 25.23 6.42
C LEU A 126 -0.52 24.51 6.99
N PHE A 127 -0.15 23.38 6.39
CA PHE A 127 1.07 22.66 6.75
C PHE A 127 1.76 22.15 5.50
N TRP A 128 3.07 22.02 5.61
CA TRP A 128 3.91 21.33 4.65
C TRP A 128 5.04 20.62 5.40
N THR A 129 5.21 19.35 5.12
CA THR A 129 6.32 18.53 5.61
C THR A 129 7.05 17.91 4.42
N ASN A 130 8.37 17.97 4.50
CA ASN A 130 9.25 17.45 3.47
C ASN A 130 10.24 16.46 4.10
N ARG A 131 10.36 15.29 3.48
CA ARG A 131 11.47 14.38 3.70
C ARG A 131 12.22 14.26 2.39
N ASN A 132 13.47 14.68 2.37
CA ASN A 132 14.28 14.69 1.17
C ASN A 132 15.52 13.85 1.42
N SER A 133 15.71 12.84 0.59
CA SER A 133 16.91 11.99 0.61
C SER A 133 18.20 12.80 0.60
N ALA A 134 18.25 14.01 0.01
CA ALA A 134 19.41 14.89 0.08
C ALA A 134 19.88 15.18 1.52
N LEU A 135 18.95 15.31 2.47
CA LEU A 135 19.20 15.58 3.89
C LEU A 135 19.34 14.30 4.73
N ASP A 136 18.85 13.16 4.24
CA ASP A 136 18.92 11.88 4.95
C ASP A 136 20.35 11.29 4.91
N ALA A 137 20.74 10.55 5.95
CA ALA A 137 21.96 9.74 5.93
C ALA A 137 21.80 8.52 5.00
N SER A 138 22.91 8.02 4.45
CA SER A 138 22.91 6.76 3.69
C SER A 138 22.76 5.56 4.63
N ASN A 139 22.15 4.48 4.14
CA ASN A 139 21.99 3.26 4.93
C ASN A 139 23.35 2.53 5.10
N TRP A 140 23.47 1.65 6.11
CA TRP A 140 24.73 0.96 6.42
C TRP A 140 25.24 0.13 5.23
N PHE A 141 24.36 -0.57 4.51
CA PHE A 141 24.75 -1.45 3.40
C PHE A 141 25.27 -0.67 2.19
N ASN A 142 24.70 0.49 1.89
CA ASN A 142 25.18 1.39 0.84
C ASN A 142 26.56 1.94 1.22
N ASN A 143 26.76 2.36 2.47
CA ASN A 143 28.07 2.80 2.96
C ASN A 143 29.11 1.67 2.91
N PHE A 144 28.74 0.46 3.35
CA PHE A 144 29.60 -0.72 3.33
C PHE A 144 30.00 -1.10 1.90
N SER A 145 29.05 -1.07 0.97
CA SER A 145 29.26 -1.41 -0.45
C SER A 145 29.78 -0.24 -1.29
N ARG A 146 29.98 0.95 -0.71
CA ARG A 146 30.34 2.20 -1.40
C ARG A 146 29.41 2.55 -2.57
N ILE A 147 28.12 2.32 -2.38
CA ILE A 147 27.06 2.65 -3.33
C ILE A 147 26.43 3.98 -2.93
N ASP A 148 26.00 4.76 -3.93
CA ASP A 148 25.29 6.02 -3.71
C ASP A 148 24.05 5.84 -2.82
N LYS A 149 23.68 6.92 -2.13
CA LYS A 149 22.50 6.97 -1.28
C LYS A 149 21.23 6.78 -2.11
N ASP A 150 20.29 5.98 -1.58
CA ASP A 150 18.99 5.79 -2.19
C ASP A 150 18.21 7.11 -2.29
N TYR A 151 17.52 7.32 -3.42
CA TYR A 151 16.73 8.52 -3.61
C TYR A 151 15.27 8.26 -3.23
N SER A 152 14.80 9.02 -2.26
CA SER A 152 13.42 8.99 -1.77
C SER A 152 13.02 10.37 -1.27
N ASN A 153 12.01 10.96 -1.90
CA ASN A 153 11.50 12.28 -1.55
C ASN A 153 10.00 12.19 -1.30
N ARG A 154 9.58 12.64 -0.12
CA ARG A 154 8.18 12.72 0.30
C ARG A 154 7.81 14.16 0.60
N ASN A 155 6.80 14.67 -0.08
CA ASN A 155 6.19 15.96 0.17
C ASN A 155 4.77 15.71 0.64
N GLN A 156 4.45 16.16 1.83
CA GLN A 156 3.09 16.11 2.34
C GLN A 156 2.65 17.52 2.68
N PHE A 157 1.48 17.92 2.22
CA PHE A 157 0.96 19.27 2.37
C PHE A 157 -0.53 19.21 2.58
N GLY A 158 -1.07 20.25 3.17
CA GLY A 158 -2.49 20.31 3.38
C GLY A 158 -2.93 21.55 4.10
N GLY A 159 -4.23 21.60 4.33
CA GLY A 159 -4.84 22.72 5.00
C GLY A 159 -6.18 22.30 5.60
N ARG A 160 -6.44 22.84 6.79
CA ARG A 160 -7.74 22.72 7.45
C ARG A 160 -8.38 24.08 7.63
N LEU A 161 -9.70 24.10 7.57
CA LEU A 161 -10.53 25.25 7.85
C LEU A 161 -11.82 24.79 8.52
N GLY A 162 -12.17 25.41 9.63
CA GLY A 162 -13.47 25.21 10.27
C GLY A 162 -14.02 26.52 10.80
N GLY A 163 -15.34 26.57 10.97
CA GLY A 163 -16.03 27.79 11.38
C GLY A 163 -17.55 27.65 11.31
N PRO A 164 -18.29 28.74 11.57
CA PRO A 164 -19.73 28.73 11.48
C PRO A 164 -20.20 28.92 10.03
N ILE A 165 -21.15 28.12 9.59
CA ILE A 165 -22.03 28.47 8.45
C ILE A 165 -23.13 29.40 8.96
N ILE A 166 -23.75 29.02 10.08
CA ILE A 166 -24.73 29.81 10.82
C ILE A 166 -24.24 29.85 12.26
N LYS A 167 -23.85 31.04 12.75
CA LYS A 167 -23.35 31.21 14.13
C LYS A 167 -24.32 30.58 15.13
N ASN A 168 -23.77 29.86 16.10
CA ASN A 168 -24.46 29.10 17.16
C ASN A 168 -25.36 27.94 16.68
N LYS A 169 -25.49 27.70 15.38
CA LYS A 169 -26.37 26.63 14.84
C LYS A 169 -25.64 25.63 13.98
N THR A 170 -24.99 26.08 12.91
CA THR A 170 -24.38 25.20 11.91
C THR A 170 -22.89 25.49 11.80
N PHE A 171 -22.08 24.45 11.94
CA PHE A 171 -20.62 24.53 11.86
C PHE A 171 -20.10 23.58 10.79
N PHE A 172 -18.97 23.93 10.20
CA PHE A 172 -18.25 23.06 9.28
C PHE A 172 -16.80 22.93 9.71
N PHE A 173 -16.21 21.81 9.31
CA PHE A 173 -14.77 21.58 9.32
C PHE A 173 -14.39 20.86 8.03
N PHE A 174 -13.35 21.33 7.37
CA PHE A 174 -12.80 20.75 6.16
C PHE A 174 -11.29 20.56 6.32
N LEU A 175 -10.78 19.45 5.81
CA LEU A 175 -9.34 19.16 5.71
C LEU A 175 -9.04 18.52 4.37
N TYR A 176 -8.00 19.03 3.71
CA TYR A 176 -7.32 18.36 2.62
C TYR A 176 -5.90 18.01 3.04
N ASP A 177 -5.51 16.75 2.83
CA ASP A 177 -4.16 16.22 3.06
C ASP A 177 -3.66 15.51 1.80
N GLY A 178 -2.65 16.08 1.17
CA GLY A 178 -2.02 15.57 -0.05
C GLY A 178 -0.61 15.06 0.23
N GLN A 179 -0.27 13.91 -0.35
CA GLN A 179 1.09 13.36 -0.33
C GLN A 179 1.58 13.09 -1.75
N ARG A 180 2.81 13.50 -2.03
CA ARG A 180 3.56 13.19 -3.25
C ARG A 180 4.86 12.51 -2.87
N PHE A 181 5.06 11.31 -3.39
CA PHE A 181 6.22 10.49 -3.12
C PHE A 181 6.91 10.09 -4.42
N ALA A 182 8.22 10.24 -4.44
CA ALA A 182 9.07 9.84 -5.54
C ALA A 182 10.24 9.04 -5.01
N THR A 183 10.47 7.88 -5.63
CA THR A 183 11.67 7.06 -5.37
C THR A 183 12.40 6.79 -6.66
N ARG A 184 13.71 6.61 -6.51
CA ARG A 184 14.59 6.18 -7.57
C ARG A 184 15.47 5.07 -7.00
N ASP A 185 15.36 3.89 -7.61
CA ASP A 185 16.08 2.70 -7.20
C ASP A 185 17.01 2.24 -8.31
N THR A 186 18.19 1.77 -7.95
CA THR A 186 19.05 1.00 -8.84
C THR A 186 18.67 -0.47 -8.69
N VAL A 187 18.28 -1.10 -9.79
CA VAL A 187 17.84 -2.50 -9.82
C VAL A 187 18.62 -3.27 -10.87
N VAL A 188 18.74 -4.58 -10.65
CA VAL A 188 19.35 -5.50 -11.60
C VAL A 188 18.28 -6.50 -12.04
N GLY A 189 17.89 -6.45 -13.31
CA GLY A 189 16.99 -7.42 -13.95
C GLY A 189 17.77 -8.50 -14.69
N ASN A 190 17.19 -9.67 -14.93
CA ASN A 190 17.89 -10.82 -15.49
C ASN A 190 17.63 -11.02 -16.99
N VAL A 191 18.53 -10.55 -17.85
CA VAL A 191 18.42 -10.61 -19.31
C VAL A 191 19.22 -11.74 -19.93
N LEU A 192 18.88 -12.11 -21.16
CA LEU A 192 19.66 -13.04 -21.96
C LEU A 192 20.92 -12.37 -22.53
N THR A 193 22.03 -13.11 -22.49
CA THR A 193 23.30 -12.79 -23.16
C THR A 193 23.17 -12.83 -24.68
N PRO A 194 24.06 -12.18 -25.44
CA PRO A 194 23.98 -12.13 -26.91
C PRO A 194 23.84 -13.51 -27.58
N GLN A 195 24.57 -14.52 -27.11
CA GLN A 195 24.53 -15.88 -27.64
C GLN A 195 23.20 -16.57 -27.31
N ALA A 196 22.72 -16.45 -26.07
CA ALA A 196 21.46 -17.08 -25.66
C ALA A 196 20.25 -16.48 -26.40
N ARG A 197 20.29 -15.19 -26.77
CA ARG A 197 19.26 -14.56 -27.63
C ARG A 197 19.18 -15.18 -29.02
N GLN A 198 20.26 -15.77 -29.51
CA GLN A 198 20.30 -16.48 -30.79
C GLN A 198 19.93 -17.97 -30.62
N GLY A 199 19.50 -18.39 -29.43
CA GLY A 199 19.23 -19.79 -29.11
C GLY A 199 20.49 -20.62 -28.84
N ILE A 200 21.66 -19.98 -28.70
CA ILE A 200 22.94 -20.64 -28.45
C ILE A 200 23.26 -20.56 -26.96
N PHE A 201 23.11 -21.68 -26.26
CA PHE A 201 23.37 -21.79 -24.83
C PHE A 201 24.75 -22.38 -24.58
N ARG A 202 25.51 -21.73 -23.71
CA ARG A 202 26.91 -22.03 -23.39
C ARG A 202 27.02 -22.67 -22.00
N TYR A 203 27.94 -23.61 -21.84
CA TYR A 203 28.19 -24.30 -20.59
C TYR A 203 29.61 -24.87 -20.54
N PHE A 204 30.11 -25.10 -19.33
CA PHE A 204 31.30 -25.92 -19.11
C PHE A 204 30.85 -27.34 -18.69
N PRO A 205 31.30 -28.41 -19.36
CA PRO A 205 30.95 -29.78 -18.97
C PRO A 205 31.35 -30.09 -17.52
N GLY A 206 30.49 -30.80 -16.79
CA GLY A 206 30.77 -31.30 -15.45
C GLY A 206 30.60 -30.29 -14.31
N VAL A 207 30.19 -29.05 -14.59
CA VAL A 207 30.03 -27.98 -13.60
C VAL A 207 28.79 -27.15 -13.86
N GLN A 208 28.22 -26.57 -12.80
CA GLN A 208 27.12 -25.61 -12.91
C GLN A 208 27.67 -24.22 -13.27
N SER A 209 26.99 -23.53 -14.18
CA SER A 209 27.31 -22.14 -14.52
C SER A 209 27.14 -21.21 -13.32
N GLY A 210 28.10 -20.29 -13.17
CA GLY A 210 28.16 -19.34 -12.07
C GLY A 210 28.47 -17.94 -12.56
N ASN A 211 27.77 -16.95 -12.01
CA ASN A 211 28.06 -15.54 -12.23
C ASN A 211 29.42 -15.13 -11.62
N ALA A 212 29.84 -13.89 -11.89
CA ALA A 212 31.18 -13.38 -11.58
C ALA A 212 31.52 -13.32 -10.09
N VAL A 213 30.53 -13.36 -9.19
CA VAL A 213 30.73 -13.33 -7.73
C VAL A 213 30.45 -14.67 -7.06
N SER A 214 30.15 -15.71 -7.85
CA SER A 214 29.96 -17.06 -7.33
C SER A 214 31.28 -17.70 -6.87
N ASN A 215 31.20 -18.70 -5.99
CA ASN A 215 32.39 -19.42 -5.50
C ASN A 215 33.16 -20.15 -6.62
N ASN A 216 32.50 -20.45 -7.75
CA ASN A 216 33.10 -21.10 -8.92
C ASN A 216 32.60 -20.41 -10.19
N PRO A 217 33.12 -19.22 -10.52
CA PRO A 217 32.60 -18.38 -11.58
C PRO A 217 32.92 -18.97 -12.96
N THR A 218 31.96 -18.83 -13.88
CA THR A 218 32.12 -19.18 -15.31
C THR A 218 32.33 -17.98 -16.21
N VAL A 219 32.24 -16.77 -15.64
CA VAL A 219 32.54 -15.50 -16.29
C VAL A 219 33.25 -14.56 -15.33
N ASP A 220 34.02 -13.61 -15.86
CA ASP A 220 34.53 -12.47 -15.10
C ASP A 220 33.49 -11.34 -14.99
N LEU A 221 33.83 -10.25 -14.29
CA LEU A 221 32.96 -9.07 -14.13
C LEU A 221 32.65 -8.35 -15.47
N ALA A 222 33.45 -8.56 -16.51
CA ALA A 222 33.24 -8.01 -17.85
C ALA A 222 32.41 -8.97 -18.74
N GLY A 223 32.06 -10.15 -18.25
CA GLY A 223 31.29 -11.16 -18.98
C GLY A 223 32.12 -12.07 -19.88
N ASN A 224 33.46 -12.03 -19.79
CA ASN A 224 34.31 -12.95 -20.52
C ASN A 224 34.25 -14.34 -19.87
N PRO A 225 34.12 -15.43 -20.64
CA PRO A 225 34.15 -16.78 -20.07
C PRO A 225 35.46 -17.07 -19.34
N VAL A 226 35.36 -17.61 -18.13
CA VAL A 226 36.48 -18.08 -17.32
C VAL A 226 36.28 -19.56 -17.06
N THR A 227 37.31 -20.36 -17.26
CA THR A 227 37.24 -21.81 -16.99
C THR A 227 37.07 -22.05 -15.49
N PRO A 228 35.92 -22.58 -15.03
CA PRO A 228 35.67 -22.83 -13.62
C PRO A 228 36.48 -24.05 -13.16
N ARG A 229 36.73 -24.13 -11.84
CA ARG A 229 37.38 -25.29 -11.24
C ARG A 229 36.48 -26.53 -11.40
N GLY A 230 37.07 -27.64 -11.84
CA GLY A 230 36.39 -28.92 -11.97
C GLY A 230 35.64 -29.13 -13.29
N ALA A 231 35.73 -28.19 -14.25
CA ALA A 231 35.22 -28.43 -15.60
C ALA A 231 35.92 -29.64 -16.24
N SER A 232 35.13 -30.57 -16.79
CA SER A 232 35.64 -31.77 -17.47
C SER A 232 35.98 -31.54 -18.94
N GLY A 233 35.73 -30.33 -19.46
CA GLY A 233 36.02 -29.95 -20.84
C GLY A 233 36.02 -28.44 -21.07
N PRO A 234 36.38 -27.99 -22.28
CA PRO A 234 36.36 -26.57 -22.63
C PRO A 234 34.94 -26.01 -22.69
N LEU A 235 34.82 -24.68 -22.76
CA LEU A 235 33.54 -24.01 -23.01
C LEU A 235 32.87 -24.61 -24.24
N SER A 236 31.68 -25.14 -24.04
CA SER A 236 30.87 -25.78 -25.07
C SER A 236 29.58 -25.00 -25.26
N SER A 237 28.93 -25.20 -26.39
CA SER A 237 27.63 -24.58 -26.67
C SER A 237 26.69 -25.55 -27.37
N PHE A 238 25.39 -25.37 -27.15
CA PHE A 238 24.35 -26.05 -27.90
C PHE A 238 23.33 -25.05 -28.43
N SER A 239 22.83 -25.30 -29.64
CA SER A 239 21.68 -24.58 -30.19
C SER A 239 20.39 -25.29 -29.79
N VAL A 240 19.39 -24.53 -29.33
CA VAL A 240 18.02 -25.04 -29.13
C VAL A 240 17.31 -25.30 -30.47
N PHE A 241 17.72 -24.59 -31.52
CA PHE A 241 17.16 -24.74 -32.85
C PHE A 241 17.70 -26.00 -33.55
N GLY A 242 16.83 -26.66 -34.32
CA GLY A 242 17.12 -27.92 -34.99
C GLY A 242 17.06 -29.17 -34.09
N ARG A 243 16.69 -29.02 -32.81
CA ARG A 243 16.51 -30.13 -31.87
C ARG A 243 15.08 -30.62 -31.78
N ASP A 244 14.13 -29.70 -31.86
CA ASP A 244 12.70 -29.99 -31.97
C ASP A 244 12.29 -29.89 -33.45
N PRO A 245 11.97 -31.01 -34.12
CA PRO A 245 11.52 -30.98 -35.51
C PRO A 245 10.26 -30.15 -35.75
N LEU A 246 9.43 -29.98 -34.71
CA LEU A 246 8.20 -29.18 -34.76
C LEU A 246 8.47 -27.69 -34.51
N ARG A 247 9.65 -27.34 -33.99
CA ARG A 247 10.05 -25.97 -33.64
C ARG A 247 11.50 -25.71 -34.06
N PRO A 248 11.78 -25.71 -35.38
CA PRO A 248 13.15 -25.61 -35.89
C PRO A 248 13.76 -24.21 -35.71
N GLY A 249 12.97 -23.20 -35.37
CA GLY A 249 13.38 -21.81 -35.26
C GLY A 249 12.56 -21.03 -34.24
N PHE A 250 12.66 -19.69 -34.29
CA PHE A 250 11.81 -18.82 -33.49
C PHE A 250 10.33 -19.07 -33.75
N ASP A 251 9.51 -18.65 -32.79
CA ASP A 251 8.07 -18.73 -32.94
C ASP A 251 7.61 -17.98 -34.21
N THR A 252 6.64 -18.55 -34.91
CA THR A 252 6.11 -17.96 -36.14
C THR A 252 5.22 -16.75 -35.88
N SER A 253 4.80 -16.52 -34.63
CA SER A 253 4.03 -15.33 -34.26
C SER A 253 4.88 -14.07 -34.17
N GLY A 254 6.22 -14.20 -34.18
CA GLY A 254 7.17 -13.11 -34.06
C GLY A 254 7.27 -12.53 -32.64
N TRP A 255 6.59 -13.12 -31.66
CA TRP A 255 6.54 -12.57 -30.31
C TRP A 255 7.86 -12.70 -29.57
N VAL A 256 8.56 -13.84 -29.68
CA VAL A 256 9.86 -14.02 -29.05
C VAL A 256 10.86 -13.04 -29.66
N GLN A 257 10.85 -12.86 -30.97
CA GLN A 257 11.71 -11.88 -31.65
C GLN A 257 11.43 -10.45 -31.16
N LEU A 258 10.16 -10.07 -31.03
CA LEU A 258 9.77 -8.79 -30.45
C LEU A 258 10.28 -8.64 -29.00
N ALA A 259 10.07 -9.65 -28.15
CA ALA A 259 10.52 -9.65 -26.76
C ALA A 259 12.05 -9.48 -26.66
N LEU A 260 12.80 -10.22 -27.49
CA LEU A 260 14.27 -10.15 -27.55
C LEU A 260 14.77 -8.80 -28.05
N SER A 261 14.09 -8.20 -29.04
CA SER A 261 14.45 -6.88 -29.57
C SER A 261 14.28 -5.76 -28.54
N ARG A 262 13.35 -5.92 -27.59
CA ARG A 262 13.08 -4.97 -26.50
C ARG A 262 13.92 -5.24 -25.26
N MET A 263 14.50 -6.42 -25.14
CA MET A 263 15.36 -6.78 -24.02
C MET A 263 16.72 -6.06 -24.16
N PRO A 264 17.19 -5.29 -23.17
CA PRO A 264 18.49 -4.62 -23.24
C PRO A 264 19.64 -5.60 -23.03
N MET A 265 20.81 -5.35 -23.60
CA MET A 265 21.99 -6.18 -23.38
C MET A 265 22.47 -6.10 -21.93
N PRO A 266 23.04 -7.18 -21.37
CA PRO A 266 23.55 -7.16 -20.00
C PRO A 266 24.70 -6.16 -19.84
N ASN A 267 24.79 -5.56 -18.66
CA ASN A 267 25.89 -4.70 -18.23
C ASN A 267 26.38 -5.03 -16.80
N ASP A 268 25.87 -6.12 -16.22
CA ASP A 268 26.17 -6.56 -14.87
C ASP A 268 26.23 -8.10 -14.85
N TYR A 269 27.39 -8.67 -14.54
CA TYR A 269 27.58 -10.13 -14.51
C TYR A 269 27.61 -10.69 -13.08
N THR A 270 27.07 -9.97 -12.08
CA THR A 270 26.99 -10.45 -10.69
C THR A 270 25.71 -11.22 -10.38
N VAL A 271 24.79 -11.35 -11.34
CA VAL A 271 23.54 -12.11 -11.23
C VAL A 271 23.36 -13.03 -12.44
N GLY A 272 22.35 -13.90 -12.40
CA GLY A 272 22.14 -14.93 -13.42
C GLY A 272 23.20 -16.04 -13.33
N ASP A 273 23.35 -16.77 -14.43
CA ASP A 273 24.36 -17.84 -14.58
C ASP A 273 25.66 -17.35 -15.25
N GLY A 274 25.71 -16.09 -15.69
CA GLY A 274 26.85 -15.44 -16.32
C GLY A 274 27.03 -15.76 -17.80
N LEU A 275 26.83 -17.03 -18.20
CA LEU A 275 27.04 -17.48 -19.58
C LEU A 275 25.82 -17.30 -20.49
N ASN A 276 24.60 -17.51 -19.99
CA ASN A 276 23.36 -17.49 -20.78
C ASN A 276 22.43 -16.36 -20.37
N THR A 277 22.41 -16.06 -19.07
CA THR A 277 21.67 -15.02 -18.39
C THR A 277 22.64 -14.15 -17.60
N ALA A 278 22.40 -12.85 -17.62
CA ALA A 278 23.18 -11.88 -16.88
C ALA A 278 22.30 -10.69 -16.48
N GLY A 279 22.82 -9.82 -15.64
CA GLY A 279 22.14 -8.64 -15.15
C GLY A 279 22.13 -7.48 -16.16
N ILE A 280 21.00 -6.77 -16.20
CA ILE A 280 20.95 -5.37 -16.59
C ILE A 280 20.74 -4.52 -15.34
N ARG A 281 21.79 -3.83 -14.91
CA ARG A 281 21.73 -2.78 -13.90
C ARG A 281 21.27 -1.49 -14.53
N TRP A 282 20.20 -0.93 -13.98
CA TRP A 282 19.66 0.34 -14.43
C TRP A 282 18.98 1.06 -13.27
N THR A 283 18.75 2.34 -13.46
CA THR A 283 18.02 3.15 -12.49
C THR A 283 16.59 3.40 -12.96
N ARG A 284 15.61 3.14 -12.09
CA ARG A 284 14.20 3.37 -12.36
C ARG A 284 13.58 4.38 -11.39
N HIS A 285 12.61 5.15 -11.87
CA HIS A 285 11.74 5.96 -11.03
C HIS A 285 10.43 5.22 -10.79
N ARG A 286 9.88 5.30 -9.57
CA ARG A 286 8.57 4.72 -9.25
C ARG A 286 7.77 5.56 -8.25
N ARG A 287 6.44 5.42 -8.31
CA ARG A 287 5.46 6.04 -7.39
C ARG A 287 5.18 5.12 -6.19
N ASP A 288 6.25 4.52 -5.68
CA ASP A 288 6.25 3.41 -4.72
C ASP A 288 5.46 2.15 -5.18
N ILE A 289 5.52 1.10 -4.38
CA ILE A 289 4.69 -0.11 -4.54
C ILE A 289 3.75 -0.16 -3.35
N ASP A 290 2.46 -0.13 -3.61
CA ASP A 290 1.47 -0.57 -2.65
C ASP A 290 1.20 -2.05 -2.89
N ASN A 291 1.16 -2.82 -1.81
CA ASN A 291 0.85 -4.23 -1.90
C ASN A 291 -0.69 -4.39 -1.94
N ASN A 292 -1.14 -5.63 -2.11
CA ASN A 292 -2.56 -5.97 -2.03
C ASN A 292 -3.20 -5.65 -0.66
N GLN A 293 -2.44 -5.19 0.34
CA GLN A 293 -2.91 -4.82 1.68
C GLN A 293 -3.24 -3.34 1.80
N GLY A 294 -2.79 -2.49 0.86
CA GLY A 294 -3.02 -1.04 0.95
C GLY A 294 -2.29 -0.38 2.12
N THR A 295 -1.18 -0.97 2.58
CA THR A 295 -0.47 -0.56 3.79
C THR A 295 0.72 0.35 3.50
N SER A 296 1.07 0.60 2.24
CA SER A 296 2.22 1.46 1.97
C SER A 296 1.95 2.90 2.46
N PRO A 297 2.78 3.44 3.38
CA PRO A 297 2.66 4.82 3.81
C PRO A 297 3.19 5.81 2.75
N ASN A 298 3.75 5.32 1.66
CA ASN A 298 4.57 6.08 0.71
C ASN A 298 3.93 6.21 -0.67
N THR A 299 2.61 6.11 -0.76
CA THR A 299 1.88 6.30 -2.03
C THR A 299 1.61 7.77 -2.32
N ASN A 300 1.29 8.07 -3.58
CA ASN A 300 0.69 9.36 -3.92
C ASN A 300 -0.76 9.34 -3.45
N ARG A 301 -1.11 10.26 -2.54
CA ARG A 301 -2.41 10.30 -1.88
C ARG A 301 -3.05 11.67 -1.96
N ASP A 302 -4.36 11.69 -2.16
CA ASP A 302 -5.22 12.84 -1.89
C ASP A 302 -6.33 12.40 -0.94
N ASN A 303 -6.40 13.02 0.24
CA ASN A 303 -7.37 12.70 1.28
C ASN A 303 -8.19 13.94 1.63
N PHE A 304 -9.50 13.85 1.45
CA PHE A 304 -10.47 14.92 1.70
C PHE A 304 -11.36 14.53 2.86
N ASN A 305 -11.57 15.46 3.79
CA ASN A 305 -12.44 15.26 4.93
C ASN A 305 -13.38 16.45 5.10
N LEU A 306 -14.63 16.16 5.43
CA LEU A 306 -15.65 17.14 5.76
C LEU A 306 -16.37 16.70 7.02
N ARG A 307 -16.64 17.64 7.91
CA ARG A 307 -17.60 17.51 9.00
C ARG A 307 -18.58 18.66 8.96
N LEU A 308 -19.85 18.35 9.19
CA LEU A 308 -20.93 19.31 9.36
C LEU A 308 -21.64 19.00 10.67
N ASP A 309 -21.76 19.99 11.53
CA ASP A 309 -22.49 19.90 12.79
C ASP A 309 -23.67 20.89 12.74
N HIS A 310 -24.86 20.44 13.11
CA HIS A 310 -26.06 21.26 13.15
C HIS A 310 -26.82 21.06 14.46
N ASN A 311 -27.01 22.14 15.20
CA ASN A 311 -27.88 22.20 16.36
C ASN A 311 -29.25 22.73 15.92
N PHE A 312 -30.25 21.84 15.89
CA PHE A 312 -31.63 22.26 15.63
C PHE A 312 -32.18 23.07 16.81
N ASN A 313 -31.86 22.63 18.02
CA ASN A 313 -32.17 23.29 19.29
C ASN A 313 -31.23 22.75 20.39
N SER A 314 -31.48 23.10 21.67
CA SER A 314 -30.67 22.63 22.81
C SER A 314 -30.69 21.11 22.98
N ASN A 315 -31.73 20.45 22.47
CA ASN A 315 -32.00 19.04 22.73
C ASN A 315 -31.67 18.14 21.53
N ASN A 316 -31.64 18.69 20.31
CA ASN A 316 -31.48 17.92 19.07
C ASN A 316 -30.26 18.41 18.29
N LYS A 317 -29.30 17.52 18.11
CA LYS A 317 -28.04 17.79 17.42
C LYS A 317 -27.77 16.70 16.39
N LEU A 318 -27.36 17.12 15.21
CA LEU A 318 -26.96 16.24 14.12
C LEU A 318 -25.52 16.55 13.75
N PHE A 319 -24.72 15.51 13.51
CA PHE A 319 -23.48 15.67 12.78
C PHE A 319 -23.38 14.70 11.61
N PHE A 320 -22.61 15.11 10.62
CA PHE A 320 -22.22 14.31 9.47
C PHE A 320 -20.72 14.45 9.25
N THR A 321 -20.02 13.32 9.05
CA THR A 321 -18.62 13.30 8.63
C THR A 321 -18.47 12.47 7.35
N GLY A 322 -17.58 12.92 6.48
CA GLY A 322 -17.27 12.26 5.23
C GLY A 322 -15.80 12.34 4.91
N THR A 323 -15.19 11.21 4.58
CA THR A 323 -13.82 11.09 4.07
C THR A 323 -13.84 10.46 2.70
N ARG A 324 -13.06 11.03 1.78
CA ARG A 324 -12.78 10.45 0.47
C ARG A 324 -11.27 10.48 0.23
N GLU A 325 -10.73 9.34 -0.13
CA GLU A 325 -9.30 9.21 -0.39
C GLU A 325 -9.06 8.60 -1.78
N TRP A 326 -7.96 9.01 -2.39
CA TRP A 326 -7.42 8.44 -3.61
C TRP A 326 -5.95 8.14 -3.42
N ASP A 327 -5.57 6.89 -3.65
CA ASP A 327 -4.17 6.46 -3.67
C ASP A 327 -3.82 5.81 -5.00
N ILE A 328 -2.59 6.06 -5.45
CA ILE A 328 -2.02 5.47 -6.66
C ILE A 328 -0.59 5.01 -6.39
N SER A 329 -0.25 3.80 -6.82
CA SER A 329 1.11 3.27 -6.83
C SER A 329 1.38 2.41 -8.07
N ASP A 330 2.64 2.06 -8.27
CA ASP A 330 3.01 1.07 -9.27
C ASP A 330 2.82 -0.36 -8.70
N LEU A 331 2.63 -1.33 -9.59
CA LEU A 331 2.48 -2.76 -9.28
C LEU A 331 3.29 -3.55 -10.33
N GLN A 332 3.74 -4.78 -10.04
CA GLN A 332 4.41 -5.66 -11.02
C GLN A 332 5.47 -4.91 -11.85
N ILE A 333 6.51 -4.43 -11.20
CA ILE A 333 7.46 -3.51 -11.85
C ILE A 333 8.29 -4.25 -12.89
N ALA A 334 8.52 -3.59 -14.02
CA ALA A 334 9.43 -4.06 -15.04
C ALA A 334 10.84 -4.33 -14.47
N PRO A 335 11.45 -5.46 -14.84
CA PRO A 335 12.78 -5.85 -14.38
C PRO A 335 13.87 -5.16 -15.17
N TRP A 336 13.58 -4.73 -16.40
CA TRP A 336 14.47 -3.96 -17.26
C TRP A 336 13.77 -2.75 -17.89
N PRO A 337 14.54 -1.76 -18.39
CA PRO A 337 14.00 -0.56 -19.03
C PRO A 337 12.98 -0.87 -20.13
N GLY A 338 11.99 0.01 -20.27
CA GLY A 338 10.97 -0.08 -21.34
C GLY A 338 9.87 -1.13 -21.12
N GLY A 339 9.94 -1.95 -20.05
CA GLY A 339 8.87 -2.88 -19.72
C GLY A 339 7.59 -2.20 -19.21
N TYR A 340 6.45 -2.86 -19.37
CA TYR A 340 5.13 -2.42 -18.96
C TYR A 340 4.72 -3.09 -17.65
N GLY A 341 4.84 -2.34 -16.57
CA GLY A 341 4.39 -2.75 -15.24
C GLY A 341 2.92 -2.41 -14.96
N GLY A 342 2.35 -3.11 -14.00
CA GLY A 342 1.00 -2.91 -13.52
C GLY A 342 0.77 -1.60 -12.76
N TYR A 343 -0.48 -1.40 -12.38
CA TYR A 343 -0.99 -0.19 -11.76
C TYR A 343 -1.93 -0.55 -10.61
N PHE A 344 -1.75 0.07 -9.44
CA PHE A 344 -2.64 -0.11 -8.31
C PHE A 344 -3.32 1.21 -7.94
N ARG A 345 -4.64 1.15 -7.70
CA ARG A 345 -5.43 2.30 -7.27
C ARG A 345 -6.41 1.94 -6.16
N ARG A 346 -6.42 2.75 -5.12
CA ARG A 346 -7.37 2.66 -4.02
C ARG A 346 -8.27 3.89 -3.98
N ARG A 347 -9.55 3.69 -3.65
CA ARG A 347 -10.53 4.76 -3.45
C ARG A 347 -11.38 4.52 -2.21
N PRO A 348 -10.82 4.58 -0.99
CA PRO A 348 -11.59 4.37 0.21
C PRO A 348 -12.46 5.61 0.51
N SER A 349 -13.57 5.37 1.19
CA SER A 349 -14.45 6.41 1.71
C SER A 349 -15.15 5.94 2.97
N ILE A 350 -15.35 6.88 3.89
CA ILE A 350 -16.08 6.67 5.13
C ILE A 350 -17.12 7.78 5.22
N LEU A 351 -18.35 7.42 5.55
CA LEU A 351 -19.44 8.33 5.84
C LEU A 351 -19.98 7.98 7.23
N THR A 352 -20.27 8.99 8.04
CA THR A 352 -20.90 8.80 9.34
C THR A 352 -21.90 9.91 9.57
N ALA A 353 -23.07 9.56 10.09
CA ALA A 353 -24.08 10.51 10.51
C ALA A 353 -24.58 10.10 11.89
N SER A 354 -24.83 11.05 12.77
CA SER A 354 -25.41 10.78 14.07
C SER A 354 -26.36 11.88 14.49
N LEU A 355 -27.54 11.49 14.93
CA LEU A 355 -28.58 12.34 15.50
C LEU A 355 -28.73 11.99 16.97
N VAL A 356 -28.51 12.98 17.84
CA VAL A 356 -28.72 12.87 19.28
C VAL A 356 -29.90 13.76 19.66
N SER A 357 -30.90 13.15 20.28
CA SER A 357 -32.12 13.80 20.75
C SER A 357 -32.32 13.56 22.25
N THR A 358 -32.26 14.64 23.03
CA THR A 358 -32.63 14.62 24.46
C THR A 358 -34.14 14.79 24.56
N LEU A 359 -34.85 13.69 24.74
CA LEU A 359 -36.31 13.67 24.80
C LEU A 359 -36.82 14.12 26.18
N SER A 360 -36.07 13.85 27.24
CA SER A 360 -36.32 14.34 28.61
C SER A 360 -35.00 14.42 29.39
N PRO A 361 -34.96 15.02 30.59
CA PRO A 361 -33.75 15.06 31.43
C PRO A 361 -33.17 13.68 31.80
N ARG A 362 -33.92 12.60 31.57
CA ARG A 362 -33.52 11.22 31.86
C ARG A 362 -33.43 10.33 30.61
N ILE A 363 -33.79 10.87 29.43
CA ILE A 363 -33.92 10.07 28.21
C ILE A 363 -33.17 10.79 27.08
N VAL A 364 -32.06 10.19 26.66
CA VAL A 364 -31.33 10.54 25.45
C VAL A 364 -31.52 9.42 24.44
N ASN A 365 -31.89 9.79 23.23
CA ASN A 365 -31.91 8.90 22.08
C ASN A 365 -30.76 9.24 21.15
N GLU A 366 -30.00 8.22 20.75
CA GLU A 366 -28.97 8.37 19.73
C GLU A 366 -29.24 7.40 18.57
N PHE A 367 -29.23 7.97 17.37
CA PHE A 367 -29.20 7.24 16.13
C PHE A 367 -27.87 7.48 15.43
N ARG A 368 -27.19 6.42 15.00
CA ARG A 368 -25.93 6.51 14.27
C ARG A 368 -25.94 5.62 13.03
N PHE A 369 -25.52 6.20 11.93
CA PHE A 369 -25.28 5.54 10.67
C PHE A 369 -23.81 5.66 10.30
N GLY A 370 -23.22 4.55 9.86
CA GLY A 370 -21.87 4.49 9.35
C GLY A 370 -21.82 3.73 8.04
N GLN A 371 -21.09 4.23 7.06
CA GLN A 371 -20.75 3.47 5.86
C GLN A 371 -19.26 3.57 5.60
N ARG A 372 -18.62 2.42 5.47
CA ARG A 372 -17.27 2.33 4.93
C ARG A 372 -17.31 1.63 3.60
N ARG A 373 -16.61 2.19 2.62
CA ARG A 373 -16.48 1.65 1.27
C ARG A 373 -15.03 1.70 0.83
N GLN A 374 -14.50 0.58 0.36
CA GLN A 374 -13.14 0.49 -0.17
C GLN A 374 -13.20 -0.13 -1.56
N VAL A 375 -12.67 0.59 -2.55
CA VAL A 375 -12.50 0.08 -3.91
C VAL A 375 -11.01 -0.03 -4.19
N LEU A 376 -10.57 -1.25 -4.52
CA LEU A 376 -9.19 -1.58 -4.87
C LEU A 376 -9.18 -2.08 -6.30
N ILE A 377 -8.33 -1.47 -7.13
CA ILE A 377 -8.19 -1.77 -8.55
C ILE A 377 -6.71 -2.10 -8.79
N ALA A 378 -6.43 -3.37 -9.03
CA ALA A 378 -5.13 -3.85 -9.51
C ALA A 378 -5.26 -4.18 -10.99
N LEU A 379 -4.47 -3.50 -11.82
CA LEU A 379 -4.46 -3.67 -13.27
C LEU A 379 -3.08 -4.13 -13.73
N SER A 380 -3.06 -5.10 -14.64
CA SER A 380 -1.84 -5.53 -15.32
C SER A 380 -1.33 -4.44 -16.27
N GLY A 381 -0.10 -4.56 -16.77
CA GLY A 381 0.53 -3.53 -17.62
C GLY A 381 -0.27 -3.20 -18.89
N PHE A 382 -0.98 -4.19 -19.45
CA PHE A 382 -1.84 -4.06 -20.64
C PHE A 382 -3.28 -3.60 -20.35
N GLU A 383 -3.68 -3.54 -19.08
CA GLU A 383 -5.03 -3.11 -18.67
C GLU A 383 -5.02 -1.67 -18.15
N ARG A 384 -3.87 -1.00 -18.18
CA ARG A 384 -3.73 0.37 -17.68
C ARG A 384 -4.63 1.32 -18.48
N PRO A 385 -5.27 2.29 -17.81
CA PRO A 385 -6.10 3.29 -18.49
C PRO A 385 -5.27 4.40 -19.15
N ASP A 386 -3.96 4.47 -18.89
CA ASP A 386 -3.05 5.43 -19.51
C ASP A 386 -2.53 4.92 -20.87
N ARG A 387 -1.83 5.77 -21.62
CA ARG A 387 -1.29 5.45 -22.96
C ARG A 387 -0.49 4.13 -23.00
N ARG A 388 0.12 3.72 -21.89
CA ARG A 388 0.96 2.51 -21.81
C ARG A 388 0.14 1.23 -21.88
N GLY A 389 -1.13 1.24 -21.45
CA GLY A 389 -2.00 0.06 -21.47
C GLY A 389 -2.35 -0.39 -22.89
N PRO A 390 -2.97 0.46 -23.73
CA PRO A 390 -3.24 0.12 -25.12
C PRO A 390 -1.97 -0.23 -25.91
N GLU A 391 -0.85 0.44 -25.63
CA GLU A 391 0.44 0.10 -26.22
C GLU A 391 0.88 -1.31 -25.84
N ALA A 392 0.89 -1.67 -24.55
CA ALA A 392 1.22 -3.01 -24.09
C ALA A 392 0.26 -4.08 -24.65
N PHE A 393 -1.04 -3.78 -24.68
CA PHE A 393 -2.07 -4.70 -25.22
C PHE A 393 -1.88 -4.97 -26.71
N SER A 394 -1.45 -3.96 -27.48
CA SER A 394 -1.18 -4.11 -28.92
C SER A 394 -0.01 -5.05 -29.23
N LEU A 395 0.87 -5.29 -28.25
CA LEU A 395 2.06 -6.14 -28.39
C LEU A 395 1.79 -7.59 -27.97
N LEU A 396 0.59 -7.89 -27.46
CA LEU A 396 0.22 -9.25 -27.10
C LEU A 396 0.00 -10.09 -28.37
N PRO A 397 0.58 -11.30 -28.44
CA PRO A 397 0.30 -12.21 -29.54
C PRO A 397 -1.15 -12.66 -29.49
N ARG A 398 -1.70 -13.05 -30.64
CA ARG A 398 -3.09 -13.45 -30.79
C ARG A 398 -3.17 -14.86 -31.33
N ASN A 399 -4.07 -15.66 -30.74
CA ASN A 399 -4.51 -16.93 -31.30
C ASN A 399 -6.00 -16.78 -31.64
N ASN A 400 -6.38 -16.95 -32.91
CA ASN A 400 -7.77 -16.76 -33.37
C ASN A 400 -8.42 -15.45 -32.87
N LYS A 401 -7.68 -14.33 -32.99
CA LYS A 401 -8.06 -12.98 -32.52
C LYS A 401 -8.14 -12.80 -30.99
N ILE A 402 -7.95 -13.85 -30.20
CA ILE A 402 -7.88 -13.78 -28.74
C ILE A 402 -6.44 -13.45 -28.33
N PRO A 403 -6.18 -12.30 -27.68
CA PRO A 403 -4.86 -11.97 -27.15
C PRO A 403 -4.55 -12.88 -25.96
N TYR A 404 -3.29 -13.29 -25.84
CA TYR A 404 -2.81 -14.06 -24.69
C TYR A 404 -1.49 -13.50 -24.18
N VAL A 405 -1.17 -13.75 -22.91
CA VAL A 405 0.09 -13.31 -22.29
C VAL A 405 1.05 -14.51 -22.23
N PRO A 406 2.13 -14.52 -23.02
CA PRO A 406 3.11 -15.60 -22.95
C PRO A 406 3.83 -15.60 -21.60
N LYS A 407 4.02 -16.78 -21.03
CA LYS A 407 4.88 -16.97 -19.85
C LYS A 407 6.11 -17.74 -20.25
N THR A 408 7.27 -17.15 -20.03
CA THR A 408 8.59 -17.74 -20.33
C THR A 408 9.13 -18.44 -19.09
N VAL A 409 9.68 -19.63 -19.27
CA VAL A 409 10.22 -20.46 -18.18
C VAL A 409 11.74 -20.34 -18.01
N GLU A 410 12.46 -20.07 -19.11
CA GLU A 410 13.93 -19.97 -19.14
C GLU A 410 14.47 -18.58 -18.78
N PHE A 411 13.66 -17.53 -18.98
CA PHE A 411 13.93 -16.19 -18.47
C PHE A 411 12.65 -15.69 -17.82
N THR A 412 12.68 -15.52 -16.50
CA THR A 412 11.50 -15.34 -15.62
C THR A 412 10.78 -14.01 -15.78
N GLU A 413 11.19 -13.19 -16.75
CA GLU A 413 10.90 -11.77 -16.76
C GLU A 413 10.30 -11.37 -18.11
N ASN A 414 8.96 -11.32 -18.17
CA ASN A 414 8.24 -10.80 -19.33
C ASN A 414 8.30 -9.26 -19.31
N PHE A 415 8.52 -8.64 -20.47
CA PHE A 415 8.48 -7.18 -20.60
C PHE A 415 7.05 -6.61 -20.46
N ILE A 416 6.02 -7.45 -20.53
CA ILE A 416 4.63 -7.13 -20.18
C ILE A 416 4.23 -8.00 -18.99
N PHE A 417 3.92 -7.37 -17.86
CA PHE A 417 3.45 -8.11 -16.69
C PHE A 417 1.95 -8.38 -16.77
N GLY A 418 1.60 -9.65 -16.61
CA GLY A 418 0.23 -10.13 -16.46
C GLY A 418 0.15 -11.15 -15.32
N GLY A 419 -0.77 -10.92 -14.39
CA GLY A 419 -1.06 -11.88 -13.31
C GLY A 419 -1.11 -11.26 -11.93
N PHE A 420 -2.25 -10.66 -11.59
CA PHE A 420 -2.93 -10.61 -10.28
C PHE A 420 -4.16 -9.72 -10.50
N ASN A 421 -5.09 -10.20 -11.34
CA ASN A 421 -6.25 -9.41 -11.73
C ASN A 421 -7.31 -9.49 -10.62
N GLY A 422 -7.69 -8.34 -10.08
CA GLY A 422 -8.75 -8.29 -9.09
C GLY A 422 -9.23 -6.87 -8.85
N THR A 423 -10.41 -6.53 -9.34
CA THR A 423 -11.17 -5.40 -8.80
C THR A 423 -11.95 -5.92 -7.61
N ARG A 424 -11.69 -5.39 -6.42
CA ARG A 424 -12.43 -5.76 -5.22
C ARG A 424 -13.07 -4.53 -4.60
N GLY A 425 -14.38 -4.60 -4.38
CA GLY A 425 -15.15 -3.63 -3.61
C GLY A 425 -15.59 -4.26 -2.30
N ASN A 426 -15.33 -3.61 -1.18
CA ASN A 426 -15.93 -3.97 0.10
C ASN A 426 -16.76 -2.79 0.60
N ASP A 427 -18.06 -3.02 0.76
CA ASP A 427 -19.04 -2.07 1.26
C ASP A 427 -19.60 -2.61 2.59
N ALA A 428 -19.42 -1.87 3.67
CA ALA A 428 -19.87 -2.24 5.01
C ALA A 428 -20.72 -1.13 5.64
N PRO A 429 -22.04 -1.10 5.41
CA PRO A 429 -22.96 -0.27 6.18
C PRO A 429 -23.16 -0.82 7.61
N ARG A 430 -23.20 0.09 8.58
CA ARG A 430 -23.51 -0.17 9.99
C ARG A 430 -24.56 0.83 10.48
N TRP A 431 -25.50 0.32 11.26
CA TRP A 431 -26.55 1.09 11.90
C TRP A 431 -26.56 0.72 13.37
N SER A 432 -26.53 1.70 14.25
CA SER A 432 -26.74 1.47 15.68
C SER A 432 -27.80 2.42 16.20
N HIS A 433 -28.66 1.88 17.06
CA HIS A 433 -29.71 2.62 17.74
C HIS A 433 -29.62 2.35 19.23
N HIS A 434 -29.47 3.42 20.01
CA HIS A 434 -29.41 3.35 21.46
C HIS A 434 -30.60 4.14 22.02
N ALA A 435 -31.57 3.40 22.54
CA ALA A 435 -32.68 3.92 23.33
C ALA A 435 -32.73 3.08 24.61
N PHE A 436 -32.27 3.66 25.74
CA PHE A 436 -32.11 3.02 27.05
C PHE A 436 -30.95 2.00 27.12
N LYS A 437 -30.64 1.51 28.34
CA LYS A 437 -29.48 0.67 28.74
C LYS A 437 -29.27 -0.66 27.97
N VAL A 438 -29.96 -0.85 26.84
CA VAL A 438 -29.78 -1.96 25.91
C VAL A 438 -29.78 -1.37 24.50
N GLY A 439 -28.62 -1.43 23.83
CA GLY A 439 -28.47 -0.99 22.43
C GLY A 439 -28.29 -2.17 21.49
N GLY A 440 -28.74 -2.02 20.24
CA GLY A 440 -28.55 -2.99 19.17
C GLY A 440 -27.72 -2.39 18.03
N GLU A 441 -26.78 -3.17 17.50
CA GLU A 441 -25.99 -2.82 16.31
C GLU A 441 -26.26 -3.83 15.19
N LEU A 442 -26.60 -3.34 14.00
CA LEU A 442 -26.70 -4.15 12.79
C LEU A 442 -25.61 -3.73 11.80
N GLY A 443 -24.66 -4.63 11.56
CA GLY A 443 -23.62 -4.47 10.53
C GLY A 443 -23.84 -5.44 9.38
N ILE A 444 -23.90 -4.91 8.15
CA ILE A 444 -23.92 -5.72 6.93
C ILE A 444 -22.60 -5.46 6.22
N THR A 445 -21.87 -6.52 5.84
CA THR A 445 -20.64 -6.40 5.06
C THR A 445 -20.81 -7.14 3.74
N LYS A 446 -20.54 -6.46 2.62
CA LYS A 446 -20.59 -7.02 1.27
C LYS A 446 -19.24 -6.86 0.59
N ALA A 447 -18.58 -7.97 0.30
CA ALA A 447 -17.39 -8.01 -0.54
C ALA A 447 -17.76 -8.53 -1.95
N LEU A 448 -17.45 -7.75 -2.98
CA LEU A 448 -17.58 -8.12 -4.39
C LEU A 448 -16.18 -8.17 -5.00
N GLY A 449 -15.78 -9.32 -5.53
CA GLY A 449 -14.52 -9.48 -6.26
C GLY A 449 -14.81 -9.81 -7.72
N TYR A 450 -14.27 -9.02 -8.63
CA TYR A 450 -14.24 -9.29 -10.06
C TYR A 450 -12.81 -9.62 -10.46
N THR A 451 -12.58 -10.87 -10.82
CA THR A 451 -11.38 -11.33 -11.51
C THR A 451 -11.75 -11.44 -12.99
N ASN A 452 -11.22 -10.55 -13.83
CA ASN A 452 -11.20 -10.80 -15.27
C ASN A 452 -10.15 -11.91 -15.47
N GLN A 453 -10.62 -13.16 -15.58
CA GLN A 453 -9.82 -14.30 -15.99
C GLN A 453 -9.67 -14.30 -17.51
#